data_AF-A0A502CQD5-F1
#
_entry.id   AF-A0A502CQD5-F1
#
_cell.length_a   1.000
_cell.length_b   1.000
_cell.length_c   1.000
_cell.angle_alpha   90.00
_cell.angle_beta   90.00
_cell.angle_gamma   90.00
#
_symmetry.space_group_name_H-M   'P 1'
#
loop_
_entity.id
_entity.type
_entity.pdbx_description
1 polymer ?
#
loop_
_entity_poly.entity_id
_entity_poly.type
_entity_poly.pdbx_seq_one_letter_code
_entity_poly.pdbx_strand_id
1 'polypeptide(L)' 'MQTTHQMALETKHATLDKRIADETHRPLPDAIRLADLKKHKLKIKEEIAHL' A
#
# COMPACT_ATOMS: atom_id res chain seq x y z
N MET A 1 5.26 21.56 -7.95
CA MET A 1 4.00 21.57 -7.19
C MET A 1 3.52 20.13 -7.13
N GLN A 2 3.69 19.41 -6.00
CA GLN A 2 3.12 18.07 -5.90
C GLN A 2 1.60 18.18 -6.03
N THR A 3 1.03 17.45 -6.97
CA THR A 3 -0.40 17.50 -7.26
C THR A 3 -1.15 16.87 -6.08
N THR A 4 -2.33 17.38 -5.73
CA THR A 4 -3.21 16.79 -4.69
C THR A 4 -3.42 15.28 -4.91
N HIS A 5 -3.32 14.85 -6.17
CA HIS A 5 -3.38 13.44 -6.57
C HIS A 5 -2.18 12.61 -6.08
N GLN A 6 -0.93 13.09 -6.20
CA GLN A 6 0.25 12.43 -5.64
C GLN A 6 0.14 12.26 -4.12
N MET A 7 -0.26 13.32 -3.39
CA MET A 7 -0.43 13.26 -1.94
C MET A 7 -1.50 12.23 -1.51
N ALA A 8 -2.60 12.13 -2.26
CA ALA A 8 -3.64 11.13 -2.02
C ALA A 8 -3.13 9.70 -2.25
N LEU A 9 -2.34 9.48 -3.31
CA LEU A 9 -1.73 8.18 -3.61
C LEU A 9 -0.69 7.79 -2.56
N GLU A 10 0.18 8.71 -2.13
CA GLU A 10 1.15 8.50 -1.05
C GLU A 10 0.46 8.15 0.27
N THR A 11 -0.63 8.84 0.61
CA THR A 11 -1.41 8.56 1.83
C THR A 11 -2.04 7.16 1.80
N LYS A 12 -2.60 6.76 0.65
CA LYS A 12 -3.13 5.40 0.44
C LYS A 12 -2.02 4.35 0.54
N HIS A 13 -0.87 4.62 -0.07
CA HIS A 13 0.31 3.75 -0.01
C HIS A 13 0.79 3.56 1.44
N ALA A 14 0.92 4.64 2.22
CA ALA A 14 1.30 4.57 3.63
C ALA A 14 0.29 3.78 4.48
N THR A 15 -1.00 3.89 4.17
CA THR A 15 -2.06 3.12 4.84
C THR A 15 -1.97 1.63 4.54
N LEU A 16 -1.73 1.27 3.27
CA LEU A 16 -1.52 -0.12 2.87
C LEU A 16 -0.26 -0.72 3.53
N ASP A 17 0.82 0.06 3.60
CA ASP A 17 2.06 -0.38 4.25
C ASP A 17 1.85 -0.69 5.74
N LYS A 18 1.14 0.19 6.45
CA LYS A 18 0.76 -0.04 7.85
C LYS A 18 -0.09 -1.30 8.02
N ARG A 19 -1.05 -1.56 7.12
CA ARG A 19 -1.89 -2.78 7.16
C ARG A 19 -1.07 -4.03 6.89
N ILE A 20 -0.12 -3.97 5.95
CA ILE A 20 0.81 -5.08 5.71
C ILE A 20 1.61 -5.34 6.97
N ALA A 21 2.23 -4.30 7.56
CA ALA A 21 3.03 -4.41 8.77
C ALA A 21 2.25 -5.02 9.93
N ASP A 22 1.02 -4.53 10.20
CA ASP A 22 0.12 -5.07 11.22
C ASP A 22 -0.17 -6.55 11.00
N GLU A 23 -0.51 -6.94 9.77
CA GLU A 23 -0.82 -8.33 9.44
C GLU A 23 0.42 -9.25 9.53
N THR A 24 1.61 -8.77 9.13
CA THR A 24 2.87 -9.53 9.32
C THR A 24 3.29 -9.66 10.78
N HIS A 25 2.91 -8.71 11.64
CA HIS A 25 3.20 -8.76 13.07
C HIS A 25 2.28 -9.72 13.83
N ARG A 26 1.18 -10.17 13.23
CA ARG A 26 0.27 -11.14 13.85
C ARG A 26 0.91 -12.52 13.88
N PRO A 27 0.68 -13.29 14.97
CA PRO A 27 1.23 -14.64 15.12
C PRO A 27 0.68 -15.63 14.07
N LEU A 28 -0.51 -15.37 13.51
CA LEU A 28 -1.03 -16.06 12.32
C LEU A 28 -1.32 -15.04 11.22
N PRO A 29 -0.34 -14.75 10.35
CA PRO A 29 -0.56 -13.82 9.25
C PRO A 29 -1.44 -14.46 8.16
N ASP A 30 -2.47 -13.73 7.73
CA ASP A 30 -3.30 -14.10 6.57
C ASP A 30 -2.47 -13.90 5.29
N ALA A 31 -1.83 -14.96 4.78
CA ALA A 31 -0.97 -14.87 3.60
C ALA A 31 -1.72 -14.37 2.35
N ILE A 32 -3.00 -14.70 2.21
CA ILE A 32 -3.86 -14.24 1.11
C ILE A 32 -4.09 -12.73 1.21
N ARG A 33 -4.45 -12.21 2.40
CA ARG A 33 -4.60 -10.76 2.61
C ARG A 33 -3.27 -10.05 2.41
N LEU A 34 -2.16 -10.61 2.91
CA LEU A 34 -0.85 -10.00 2.76
C LEU A 34 -0.44 -9.88 1.28
N ALA A 35 -0.70 -10.93 0.48
CA ALA A 35 -0.44 -10.91 -0.95
C ALA A 35 -1.32 -9.89 -1.70
N ASP A 36 -2.59 -9.80 -1.32
CA ASP A 36 -3.52 -8.82 -1.89
C ASP A 36 -3.13 -7.38 -1.54
N LEU A 37 -2.79 -7.11 -0.28
CA LEU A 37 -2.32 -5.80 0.18
C LEU A 37 -1.02 -5.39 -0.53
N LYS A 38 -0.08 -6.32 -0.72
CA LYS A 38 1.17 -6.08 -1.47
C LYS A 38 0.88 -5.78 -2.94
N LYS A 39 -0.06 -6.47 -3.59
CA LYS A 39 -0.51 -6.16 -4.96
C LYS A 39 -1.11 -4.77 -5.07
N HIS A 40 -1.98 -4.39 -4.12
CA HIS A 40 -2.55 -3.05 -4.09
C HIS A 40 -1.47 -1.97 -3.90
N LYS A 41 -0.49 -2.22 -3.01
CA LYS A 41 0.66 -1.33 -2.80
C LYS A 41 1.47 -1.15 -4.09
N LEU A 42 1.71 -2.25 -4.83
CA LEU A 42 2.43 -2.21 -6.11
C LEU A 42 1.67 -1.37 -7.14
N LYS A 43 0.37 -1.58 -7.32
CA LYS A 43 -0.45 -0.79 -8.26
C LYS A 43 -0.40 0.70 -7.96
N ILE A 44 -0.53 1.10 -6.69
CA ILE A 44 -0.44 2.53 -6.31
C ILE A 44 0.95 3.09 -6.60
N LYS A 45 2.00 2.31 -6.34
CA LYS A 45 3.38 2.71 -6.67
C LYS A 45 3.56 2.90 -8.17
N GLU A 46 2.98 2.02 -8.98
CA GLU A 46 3.00 2.13 -10.44
C GLU A 46 2.20 3.35 -10.92
N GLU A 47 1.02 3.63 -10.36
CA GLU A 47 0.25 4.84 -10.64
C GLU A 47 1.06 6.11 -10.32
N ILE A 48 1.73 6.15 -9.16
CA ILE A 48 2.61 7.29 -8.79
C ILE A 48 3.78 7.42 -9.77
N ALA A 49 4.37 6.31 -10.21
CA ALA A 49 5.50 6.32 -11.14
C ALA A 49 5.08 6.67 -12.58
N HIS A 50 3.81 6.49 -12.92
CA HIS A 50 3.25 6.79 -14.25
C HIS A 50 2.72 8.23 -14.36
N LEU A 51 2.67 8.98 -13.25
CA LEU A 51 2.28 10.39 -13.15
C LEU A 51 3.50 11.33 -13.22
#